data_AF-A0A2B7YKG5-F1
#
_entry.id   AF-A0A2B7YKG5-F1
#
_cell.length_a   1.000
_cell.length_b   1.000
_cell.length_c   1.000
_cell.angle_alpha   90.00
_cell.angle_beta   90.00
_cell.angle_gamma   90.00
#
_symmetry.space_group_name_H-M   'P 1'
#
loop_
_entity.id
_entity.type
_entity.pdbx_description
1 polymer ?
#
loop_
_entity_poly.entity_id
_entity_poly.type
_entity_poly.pdbx_seq_one_letter_code
_entity_poly.pdbx_strand_id
1 'polypeptide(L)'
;MKKIKEEKRENVIIKTSIIGIFINLLLVVFKAIIGLISNSIAILLDAVNNLSDALSSIVTIIATKLADSEPDKKHPLGHGRIEYLSAMIVAGIIFYAGITSLIESIKKIFNPLEVEYSKVTFIILIVSIMLKLLLGRYVKNIGEKFNSPSLVASGSDATSDAILSSSVLVSAILYIFTDINIEAYVGVLISIFIIKSGIEIFMDAVNEILGKRVDKETINEIKKTICKIENVYGAYDLMLHNYGPDKYVGSVHIEIPDSMTAEEIDPLERKVTNIVLQKHNVYLSGITIYSMNTKNEDIAKLRYKIYKIVMSNDGVLEFHGFYLEEKNKSIRFDIIIDYSIKNREEIYNKILNDVKKEYPDYTINIKVDIDI
;
A
#
# COMPACT_ATOMS: atom_id res chain seq x y z
N MET A 1 20.46 5.51 -22.65
CA MET A 1 21.23 5.64 -21.39
C MET A 1 21.28 7.11 -20.97
N LYS A 2 20.51 7.49 -19.94
CA LYS A 2 20.65 8.75 -19.20
C LYS A 2 20.50 8.36 -17.73
N LYS A 3 21.58 7.81 -17.15
CA LYS A 3 21.65 7.46 -15.73
C LYS A 3 21.75 8.77 -14.94
N ILE A 4 20.60 9.37 -14.62
CA ILE A 4 20.50 10.13 -13.37
C ILE A 4 20.84 9.11 -12.29
N LYS A 5 21.75 9.45 -11.37
CA LYS A 5 21.99 8.64 -10.16
C LYS A 5 20.66 8.59 -9.39
N GLU A 6 19.83 7.60 -9.68
CA GLU A 6 18.77 7.19 -8.78
C GLU A 6 19.48 6.68 -7.52
N GLU A 7 19.47 7.52 -6.49
CA GLU A 7 19.93 7.14 -5.16
C GLU A 7 19.12 5.90 -4.77
N LYS A 8 19.77 4.77 -4.50
CA LYS A 8 19.08 3.52 -4.16
C LYS A 8 18.06 3.81 -3.06
N ARG A 9 16.81 3.35 -3.24
CA ARG A 9 15.70 3.51 -2.29
C ARG A 9 16.13 3.24 -0.84
N GLU A 10 16.84 2.14 -0.62
CA GLU A 10 17.42 1.75 0.66
C GLU A 10 18.26 2.88 1.30
N ASN A 11 19.18 3.48 0.55
CA ASN A 11 20.07 4.54 1.03
C ASN A 11 19.30 5.79 1.45
N VAL A 12 18.26 6.15 0.69
CA VAL A 12 17.42 7.31 1.00
C VAL A 12 16.64 7.08 2.29
N ILE A 13 16.09 5.88 2.46
CA ILE A 13 15.36 5.51 3.67
C ILE A 13 16.29 5.54 4.88
N ILE A 14 17.44 4.87 4.79
CA ILE A 14 18.44 4.83 5.87
C ILE A 14 18.90 6.23 6.24
N LYS A 15 19.25 7.07 5.26
CA LYS A 15 19.68 8.46 5.49
C LYS A 15 18.59 9.27 6.18
N THR A 16 17.35 9.10 5.77
CA THR A 16 16.19 9.80 6.37
C THR A 16 15.97 9.36 7.81
N SER A 17 16.04 8.05 8.10
CA SER A 17 15.98 7.53 9.45
C SER A 17 17.15 8.00 10.32
N ILE A 18 18.37 8.10 9.79
CA ILE A 18 19.53 8.65 10.53
C ILE A 18 19.30 10.12 10.91
N ILE A 19 18.74 10.93 10.00
CA ILE A 19 18.37 12.32 10.30
C ILE A 19 17.32 12.35 11.42
N GLY A 20 16.32 11.47 11.36
CA GLY A 20 15.31 11.31 12.41
C GLY A 20 15.92 10.94 13.77
N ILE A 21 16.82 9.96 13.81
CA ILE A 21 17.56 9.57 15.02
C ILE A 21 18.32 10.76 15.58
N PHE A 22 19.07 11.47 14.75
CA PHE A 22 19.88 12.59 15.20
C PHE A 22 19.03 13.72 15.82
N ILE A 23 17.94 14.11 15.16
CA ILE A 23 17.05 15.16 15.66
C ILE A 23 16.36 14.73 16.95
N ASN A 24 15.86 13.49 17.02
CA ASN A 24 15.21 12.98 18.22
C ASN A 24 16.18 12.85 19.40
N LEU A 25 17.41 12.36 19.18
CA LEU A 25 18.42 12.32 20.23
C LEU A 25 18.82 13.72 20.72
N LEU A 26 18.89 14.71 19.81
CA LEU A 26 19.11 16.11 20.19
C LEU A 26 17.98 16.63 21.09
N LEU A 27 16.72 16.33 20.75
CA LEU A 27 15.56 16.66 21.58
C LEU A 27 15.60 15.95 22.94
N VAL A 28 15.99 14.67 22.99
CA VAL A 28 16.16 13.91 24.25
C VAL A 28 17.16 14.61 25.16
N VAL A 29 18.36 14.92 24.67
CA VAL A 29 19.42 15.56 25.48
C VAL A 29 18.96 16.93 25.96
N PHE A 30 18.38 17.74 25.07
CA PHE A 30 17.92 19.08 25.40
C PHE A 30 16.81 19.06 26.47
N LYS A 31 15.79 18.21 26.30
CA LYS A 31 14.68 18.07 27.25
C LYS A 31 15.14 17.45 28.57
N ALA A 32 16.06 16.47 28.56
CA ALA A 32 16.57 15.86 29.78
C ALA A 32 17.33 16.86 30.66
N ILE A 33 18.24 17.66 30.07
CA ILE A 33 18.98 18.68 30.82
C ILE A 33 18.01 19.66 31.48
N ILE A 34 17.02 20.14 30.73
CA ILE A 34 16.12 21.16 31.26
C ILE A 34 15.12 20.56 32.25
N GLY A 35 14.58 19.38 31.97
CA GLY A 35 13.70 18.66 32.90
C GLY A 35 14.37 18.42 34.25
N LEU A 36 15.67 18.13 34.27
CA LEU A 36 16.44 18.02 35.52
C LEU A 36 16.62 19.37 36.23
N ILE A 37 17.02 20.41 35.49
CA ILE A 37 17.23 21.77 36.06
C ILE A 37 15.93 22.35 36.61
N SER A 38 14.81 22.15 35.91
CA SER A 38 13.49 22.63 36.31
C SER A 38 12.74 21.66 37.22
N ASN A 39 13.34 20.52 37.58
CA ASN A 39 12.72 19.43 38.32
C ASN A 39 11.34 19.00 37.76
N SER A 40 11.19 19.06 36.42
CA SER A 40 9.92 18.81 35.74
C SER A 40 9.87 17.38 35.21
N ILE A 41 9.08 16.55 35.89
CA ILE A 41 8.81 15.17 35.47
C ILE A 41 8.13 15.14 34.08
N ALA A 42 7.28 16.13 33.78
CA ALA A 42 6.59 16.22 32.49
C ALA A 42 7.57 16.40 31.31
N ILE A 43 8.57 17.27 31.44
CA ILE A 43 9.59 17.47 30.40
C ILE A 43 10.47 16.21 30.24
N LEU A 44 10.74 15.52 31.35
CA LEU A 44 11.51 14.27 31.31
C LEU A 44 10.75 13.13 30.61
N LEU A 45 9.43 13.00 30.85
CA LEU A 45 8.59 12.03 30.15
C LEU A 45 8.50 12.33 28.65
N ASP A 46 8.42 13.60 28.27
CA ASP A 46 8.47 14.02 26.86
C ASP A 46 9.85 13.70 26.23
N ALA A 47 10.95 13.75 26.99
CA ALA A 47 12.25 13.25 26.51
C ALA A 47 12.23 11.73 26.21
N VAL A 48 11.53 10.93 27.02
CA VAL A 48 11.40 9.47 26.80
C VAL A 48 10.60 9.15 25.53
N ASN A 49 9.59 9.97 25.20
CA ASN A 49 8.87 9.83 23.93
C ASN A 49 9.81 10.03 22.73
N ASN A 50 10.62 11.11 22.74
CA ASN A 50 11.62 11.34 21.68
C ASN A 50 12.66 10.22 21.59
N LEU A 51 12.99 9.55 22.70
CA LEU A 51 13.84 8.36 22.67
C LEU A 51 13.15 7.18 21.95
N SER A 52 11.85 7.01 22.16
CA SER A 52 11.04 5.98 21.49
C SER A 52 11.01 6.19 19.97
N ASP A 53 11.00 7.44 19.51
CA ASP A 53 11.00 7.77 18.08
C ASP A 53 12.37 7.50 17.42
N ALA A 54 13.45 7.73 18.17
CA ALA A 54 14.78 7.31 17.76
C ALA A 54 14.86 5.79 17.64
N LEU A 55 14.25 5.04 18.57
CA LEU A 55 14.17 3.57 18.48
C LEU A 55 13.34 3.10 17.28
N SER A 56 12.18 3.72 17.00
CA SER A 56 11.37 3.45 15.81
C SER A 56 12.14 3.68 14.51
N SER A 57 13.00 4.71 14.48
CA SER A 57 13.89 4.99 13.35
C SER A 57 14.98 3.92 13.20
N ILE A 58 15.51 3.38 14.30
CA ILE A 58 16.45 2.24 14.27
C ILE A 58 15.77 0.98 13.74
N VAL A 59 14.54 0.68 14.20
CA VAL A 59 13.73 -0.43 13.69
C VAL A 59 13.53 -0.29 12.19
N THR A 60 13.25 0.92 11.70
CA THR A 60 13.11 1.20 10.27
C THR A 60 14.41 0.89 9.52
N ILE A 61 15.58 1.34 9.99
CA ILE A 61 16.87 1.04 9.34
C ILE A 61 17.13 -0.46 9.27
N ILE A 62 16.93 -1.19 10.37
CA ILE A 62 17.15 -2.63 10.42
C ILE A 62 16.19 -3.33 9.46
N ALA A 63 14.91 -2.97 9.49
CA ALA A 63 13.89 -3.56 8.64
C ALA A 63 14.16 -3.30 7.16
N THR A 64 14.57 -2.09 6.78
CA THR A 64 14.92 -1.76 5.39
C THR A 64 16.10 -2.60 4.90
N LYS A 65 17.15 -2.76 5.72
CA LYS A 65 18.29 -3.62 5.36
C LYS A 65 17.90 -5.08 5.20
N LEU A 66 17.06 -5.58 6.11
CA LEU A 66 16.56 -6.96 6.03
C LEU A 66 15.62 -7.12 4.81
N ALA A 67 14.78 -6.13 4.52
CA ALA A 67 13.87 -6.16 3.39
C ALA A 67 14.57 -6.10 2.02
N ASP A 68 15.73 -5.43 1.94
CA ASP A 68 16.56 -5.39 0.73
C ASP A 68 17.54 -6.56 0.61
N SER A 69 17.51 -7.51 1.56
CA SER A 69 18.33 -8.72 1.49
C SER A 69 17.95 -9.57 0.27
N GLU A 70 18.97 -10.14 -0.38
CA GLU A 70 18.79 -11.00 -1.55
C GLU A 70 17.92 -12.22 -1.22
N PRO A 71 17.19 -12.78 -2.22
CA PRO A 71 16.46 -14.03 -2.05
C PRO A 71 17.37 -15.17 -1.60
N ASP A 72 16.84 -16.05 -0.75
CA ASP A 72 17.55 -17.22 -0.25
C ASP A 72 16.71 -18.50 -0.36
N LYS A 73 17.25 -19.64 0.09
CA LYS A 73 16.56 -20.95 0.01
C LYS A 73 15.25 -21.00 0.80
N LYS A 74 15.12 -20.24 1.89
CA LYS A 74 13.92 -20.17 2.72
C LYS A 74 12.92 -19.13 2.16
N HIS A 75 13.44 -18.07 1.54
CA HIS A 75 12.68 -16.94 1.02
C HIS A 75 13.08 -16.66 -0.45
N PRO A 76 12.65 -17.51 -1.41
CA PRO A 76 13.05 -17.41 -2.81
C PRO A 76 12.50 -16.17 -3.54
N LEU A 77 11.52 -15.49 -2.95
CA LEU A 77 10.96 -14.23 -3.45
C LEU A 77 11.53 -13.00 -2.70
N GLY A 78 12.53 -13.22 -1.85
CA GLY A 78 13.17 -12.18 -1.04
C GLY A 78 12.40 -11.84 0.24
N HIS A 79 12.82 -10.75 0.87
CA HIS A 79 12.44 -10.38 2.23
C HIS A 79 11.63 -9.08 2.30
N GLY A 80 11.16 -8.56 1.17
CA GLY A 80 10.57 -7.21 1.07
C GLY A 80 9.39 -6.94 2.02
N ARG A 81 8.58 -7.97 2.33
CA ARG A 81 7.46 -7.86 3.27
C ARG A 81 7.87 -7.55 4.72
N ILE A 82 9.16 -7.69 5.07
CA ILE A 82 9.69 -7.24 6.38
C ILE A 82 9.41 -5.74 6.60
N GLU A 83 9.36 -4.94 5.54
CA GLU A 83 9.05 -3.52 5.67
C GLU A 83 7.62 -3.29 6.20
N TYR A 84 6.62 -4.05 5.73
CA TYR A 84 5.25 -3.98 6.28
C TYR A 84 5.20 -4.47 7.72
N LEU A 85 5.91 -5.55 8.06
CA LEU A 85 6.01 -6.03 9.45
C LEU A 85 6.61 -4.96 10.36
N SER A 86 7.62 -4.23 9.89
CA SER A 86 8.21 -3.13 10.65
C SER A 86 7.27 -1.95 10.82
N ALA A 87 6.46 -1.64 9.79
CA ALA A 87 5.42 -0.63 9.89
C ALA A 87 4.35 -1.02 10.93
N MET A 88 3.99 -2.31 11.03
CA MET A 88 3.11 -2.81 12.09
C MET A 88 3.74 -2.63 13.49
N ILE A 89 5.04 -2.86 13.64
CA ILE A 89 5.76 -2.64 14.92
C ILE A 89 5.71 -1.15 15.28
N VAL A 90 6.04 -0.26 14.34
CA VAL A 90 6.00 1.19 14.56
C VAL A 90 4.57 1.65 14.89
N ALA A 91 3.57 1.16 14.16
CA ALA A 91 2.16 1.43 14.44
C ALA A 91 1.75 0.96 15.85
N GLY A 92 2.26 -0.18 16.31
CA GLY A 92 2.05 -0.67 17.67
C GLY A 92 2.64 0.25 18.74
N ILE A 93 3.81 0.85 18.49
CA ILE A 93 4.43 1.84 19.38
C ILE A 93 3.56 3.11 19.44
N ILE A 94 3.11 3.62 18.29
CA ILE A 94 2.22 4.79 18.19
C ILE A 94 0.91 4.52 18.94
N PHE A 95 0.31 3.35 18.73
CA PHE A 95 -0.93 2.95 19.39
C PHE A 95 -0.77 2.87 20.90
N TYR A 96 0.34 2.29 21.38
CA TYR A 96 0.67 2.26 22.80
C TYR A 96 0.83 3.68 23.39
N ALA A 97 1.58 4.55 22.72
CA ALA A 97 1.77 5.95 23.12
C ALA A 97 0.45 6.74 23.15
N GLY A 98 -0.46 6.48 22.20
CA GLY A 98 -1.79 7.06 22.18
C GLY A 98 -2.66 6.62 23.37
N ILE A 99 -2.62 5.33 23.73
CA ILE A 99 -3.37 4.81 24.89
C ILE A 99 -2.81 5.36 26.20
N THR A 100 -1.49 5.38 26.38
CA THR A 100 -0.89 5.93 27.61
C THR A 100 -1.22 7.41 27.75
N SER A 101 -1.11 8.18 26.67
CA SER A 101 -1.50 9.61 26.63
C SER A 101 -2.97 9.83 26.96
N LEU A 102 -3.87 8.97 26.47
CA LEU A 102 -5.29 9.03 26.79
C LEU A 102 -5.54 8.79 28.29
N ILE A 103 -4.92 7.75 28.85
CA ILE A 103 -5.05 7.41 30.28
C ILE A 103 -4.53 8.56 31.15
N GLU A 104 -3.38 9.13 30.81
CA GLU A 104 -2.79 10.26 31.54
C GLU A 104 -3.65 11.52 31.45
N SER A 105 -4.19 11.82 30.27
CA SER A 105 -5.08 12.97 30.06
C SER A 105 -6.37 12.81 30.89
N ILE A 106 -6.97 11.63 30.91
CA ILE A 106 -8.15 11.36 31.76
C ILE A 106 -7.80 11.51 33.24
N LYS A 107 -6.65 11.00 33.70
CA LYS A 107 -6.22 11.16 35.10
C LYS A 107 -6.06 12.64 35.48
N LYS A 108 -5.51 13.47 34.59
CA LYS A 108 -5.37 14.92 34.78
C LYS A 108 -6.71 15.66 34.88
N ILE A 109 -7.78 15.16 34.24
CA ILE A 109 -9.14 15.73 34.39
C ILE A 109 -9.64 15.53 35.82
N PHE A 110 -9.45 14.34 36.40
CA PHE A 110 -9.93 14.02 37.75
C PHE A 110 -9.01 14.51 38.86
N ASN A 111 -7.70 14.62 38.60
CA ASN A 111 -6.70 15.11 39.54
C ASN A 111 -5.87 16.21 38.85
N PRO A 112 -6.39 17.45 38.79
CA PRO A 112 -5.66 18.57 38.22
C PRO A 112 -4.39 18.81 39.02
N LEU A 113 -3.24 18.75 38.36
CA LEU A 113 -1.98 19.21 38.92
C LEU A 113 -1.79 20.67 38.54
N GLU A 114 -1.31 21.49 39.46
CA GLU A 114 -0.88 22.85 39.13
C GLU A 114 0.34 22.76 38.20
N VAL A 115 0.19 23.28 36.99
CA VAL A 115 1.27 23.31 36.00
C VAL A 115 1.96 24.66 36.11
N GLU A 116 3.16 24.68 36.69
CA GLU A 116 4.00 25.86 36.66
C GLU A 116 4.64 26.03 35.28
N TYR A 117 4.04 26.90 34.46
CA TYR A 117 4.61 27.24 33.16
C TYR A 117 5.70 28.30 33.31
N SER A 118 6.96 27.86 33.37
CA SER A 118 8.10 28.79 33.32
C SER A 118 8.29 29.33 31.89
N LYS A 119 8.88 30.54 31.76
CA LYS A 119 9.28 31.10 30.45
C LYS A 119 10.20 30.15 29.67
N VAL A 120 11.02 29.38 30.39
CA VAL A 120 11.94 28.39 29.81
C VAL A 120 11.16 27.22 29.22
N THR A 121 10.12 26.73 29.91
CA THR A 121 9.23 25.65 29.43
C THR A 121 8.54 26.03 28.12
N PHE A 122 8.06 27.29 28.00
CA PHE A 122 7.44 27.79 26.77
C PHE A 122 8.39 27.78 25.57
N ILE A 123 9.62 28.26 25.74
CA ILE A 123 10.62 28.30 24.66
C ILE A 123 10.93 26.88 24.18
N ILE A 124 11.09 25.93 25.10
CA ILE A 124 11.37 24.52 24.76
C ILE A 124 10.21 23.90 23.99
N LEU A 125 8.98 24.16 24.43
CA LEU A 125 7.79 23.63 23.79
C LEU A 125 7.69 24.15 22.35
N ILE A 126 7.90 25.45 22.13
CA ILE A 126 7.90 26.06 20.80
C ILE A 126 9.00 25.46 19.91
N VAL A 127 10.24 25.36 20.41
CA VAL A 127 11.36 24.78 19.65
C VAL A 127 11.09 23.31 19.31
N SER A 128 10.54 22.54 20.25
CA SER A 128 10.20 21.13 20.06
C SER A 128 9.11 20.95 19.01
N ILE A 129 8.05 21.76 19.07
CA ILE A 129 6.97 21.78 18.06
C ILE A 129 7.55 22.06 16.68
N MET A 130 8.37 23.11 16.54
CA MET A 130 8.94 23.48 15.25
C MET A 130 9.81 22.35 14.67
N LEU A 131 10.70 21.77 15.48
CA LEU A 131 11.56 20.67 15.05
C LEU A 131 10.75 19.43 14.65
N LYS A 132 9.73 19.08 15.44
CA LYS A 132 8.86 17.93 15.18
C LYS A 132 8.00 18.11 13.93
N LEU A 133 7.44 19.30 13.69
CA LEU A 133 6.70 19.59 12.45
C LEU A 133 7.59 19.50 11.22
N LEU A 134 8.80 20.07 11.28
CA LEU A 134 9.75 20.02 10.16
C LEU A 134 10.22 18.60 9.90
N LEU A 135 10.57 17.86 10.95
CA LEU A 135 10.97 16.46 10.86
C LEU A 135 9.83 15.59 10.32
N GLY A 136 8.63 15.68 10.90
CA GLY A 136 7.48 14.88 10.53
C GLY A 136 7.10 15.06 9.07
N ARG A 137 7.02 16.32 8.60
CA ARG A 137 6.78 16.62 7.17
C ARG A 137 7.88 16.09 6.27
N TYR A 138 9.14 16.28 6.64
CA TYR A 138 10.27 15.79 5.85
C TYR A 138 10.25 14.26 5.72
N VAL A 139 10.15 13.55 6.84
CA VAL A 139 10.18 12.07 6.90
C VAL A 139 8.96 11.49 6.18
N LYS A 140 7.77 12.03 6.43
CA LYS A 140 6.53 11.56 5.76
C LYS A 140 6.59 11.74 4.26
N ASN A 141 7.00 12.92 3.78
CA ASN A 141 7.10 13.19 2.35
C ASN A 141 8.11 12.26 1.65
N ILE A 142 9.24 11.93 2.31
CA ILE A 142 10.18 10.95 1.78
C ILE A 142 9.58 9.54 1.81
N GLY A 143 8.86 9.18 2.88
CA GLY A 143 8.14 7.91 2.99
C GLY A 143 7.15 7.71 1.85
N GLU A 144 6.30 8.71 1.58
CA GLU A 144 5.33 8.66 0.47
C GLU A 144 6.04 8.61 -0.89
N LYS A 145 7.09 9.41 -1.08
CA LYS A 145 7.83 9.45 -2.36
C LYS A 145 8.55 8.15 -2.71
N PHE A 146 9.01 7.41 -1.71
CA PHE A 146 9.78 6.17 -1.89
C PHE A 146 9.00 4.93 -1.44
N ASN A 147 7.67 5.02 -1.33
CA ASN A 147 6.78 3.93 -0.91
C ASN A 147 7.32 3.19 0.32
N SER A 148 7.70 3.92 1.38
CA SER A 148 8.20 3.36 2.63
C SER A 148 7.19 3.55 3.75
N PRO A 149 6.36 2.52 4.03
CA PRO A 149 5.34 2.58 5.08
C PRO A 149 5.92 2.93 6.45
N SER A 150 7.12 2.45 6.78
CA SER A 150 7.78 2.72 8.07
C SER A 150 8.17 4.18 8.22
N LEU A 151 8.62 4.85 7.15
CA LEU A 151 8.85 6.30 7.17
C LEU A 151 7.55 7.08 7.21
N VAL A 152 6.50 6.67 6.48
CA VAL A 152 5.19 7.32 6.56
C VAL A 152 4.65 7.26 7.99
N ALA A 153 4.79 6.11 8.65
CA ALA A 153 4.40 5.93 10.05
C ALA A 153 5.21 6.85 10.98
N SER A 154 6.54 6.83 10.88
CA SER A 154 7.43 7.67 11.71
C SER A 154 7.22 9.17 11.49
N GLY A 155 7.00 9.61 10.26
CA GLY A 155 6.72 11.01 9.95
C GLY A 155 5.34 11.47 10.43
N SER A 156 4.33 10.59 10.37
CA SER A 156 2.99 10.86 10.87
C SER A 156 2.96 10.94 12.40
N ASP A 157 3.74 10.10 13.07
CA ASP A 157 3.96 10.12 14.52
C ASP A 157 4.60 11.43 14.97
N ALA A 158 5.75 11.82 14.38
CA ALA A 158 6.40 13.09 14.69
C ALA A 158 5.51 14.32 14.42
N THR A 159 4.64 14.24 13.40
CA THR A 159 3.64 15.30 13.14
C THR A 159 2.56 15.33 14.21
N SER A 160 2.09 14.17 14.67
CA SER A 160 1.08 14.05 15.73
C SER A 160 1.60 14.57 17.07
N ASP A 161 2.86 14.27 17.41
CA ASP A 161 3.54 14.83 18.57
C ASP A 161 3.60 16.36 18.57
N ALA A 162 3.89 16.94 17.41
CA ALA A 162 3.90 18.39 17.27
C ALA A 162 2.50 18.99 17.44
N ILE A 163 1.45 18.33 16.92
CA ILE A 163 0.05 18.77 17.09
C ILE A 163 -0.35 18.68 18.57
N LEU A 164 0.01 17.59 19.25
CA LEU A 164 -0.22 17.40 20.69
C LEU A 164 0.46 18.51 21.50
N SER A 165 1.75 18.71 21.26
CA SER A 165 2.56 19.74 21.92
C SER A 165 2.03 21.16 21.64
N SER A 166 1.58 21.44 20.41
CA SER A 166 0.97 22.73 20.04
C SER A 166 -0.32 22.98 20.80
N SER A 167 -1.08 21.94 21.03
CA SER A 167 -2.35 22.04 21.74
C SER A 167 -2.16 22.22 23.25
N VAL A 168 -1.12 21.62 23.82
CA VAL A 168 -0.65 21.94 25.19
C VAL A 168 -0.22 23.41 25.26
N LEU A 169 0.55 23.89 24.28
CA LEU A 169 0.97 25.30 24.22
C LEU A 169 -0.22 26.26 24.18
N VAL A 170 -1.21 26.00 23.33
CA VAL A 170 -2.43 26.82 23.23
C VAL A 170 -3.24 26.78 24.52
N SER A 171 -3.38 25.60 25.13
CA SER A 171 -4.07 25.44 26.42
C SER A 171 -3.39 26.22 27.54
N ALA A 172 -2.06 26.21 27.57
CA ALA A 172 -1.26 26.96 28.55
C ALA A 172 -1.44 28.48 28.36
N ILE A 173 -1.44 28.97 27.11
CA ILE A 173 -1.69 30.39 26.82
C ILE A 173 -3.09 30.81 27.27
N LEU A 174 -4.11 30.00 26.96
CA LEU A 174 -5.49 30.28 27.38
C LEU A 174 -5.62 30.30 28.91
N TYR A 175 -5.01 29.34 29.59
CA TYR A 175 -5.01 29.29 31.06
C TYR A 175 -4.46 30.60 31.66
N ILE A 176 -3.37 31.16 31.13
CA ILE A 176 -2.78 32.43 31.60
C ILE A 176 -3.76 33.62 31.48
N PHE A 177 -4.64 33.63 30.48
CA PHE A 177 -5.56 34.75 30.25
C PHE A 177 -6.95 34.56 30.86
N THR A 178 -7.41 33.31 31.03
CA THR A 178 -8.79 33.03 31.42
C THR A 178 -8.93 32.22 32.71
N ASP A 179 -7.82 31.73 33.29
CA ASP A 179 -7.79 30.78 34.42
C ASP A 179 -8.56 29.46 34.16
N ILE A 180 -8.84 29.14 32.88
CA ILE A 180 -9.53 27.90 32.49
C ILE A 180 -8.49 26.90 31.98
N ASN A 181 -8.32 25.78 32.69
CA ASN A 181 -7.44 24.70 32.26
C ASN A 181 -8.21 23.72 31.36
N ILE A 182 -7.93 23.76 30.06
CA ILE A 182 -8.49 22.81 29.08
C ILE A 182 -7.48 21.75 28.60
N GLU A 183 -6.23 21.77 29.10
CA GLU A 183 -5.13 20.94 28.61
C GLU A 183 -5.51 19.46 28.59
N ALA A 184 -6.10 18.98 29.68
CA ALA A 184 -6.45 17.57 29.84
C ALA A 184 -7.56 17.13 28.86
N TYR A 185 -8.54 17.99 28.58
CA TYR A 185 -9.61 17.70 27.60
C TYR A 185 -9.08 17.67 26.17
N VAL A 186 -8.20 18.60 25.85
CA VAL A 186 -7.54 18.66 24.55
C VAL A 186 -6.60 17.47 24.36
N GLY A 187 -5.89 17.04 25.42
CA GLY A 187 -5.07 15.83 25.43
C GLY A 187 -5.88 14.55 25.16
N VAL A 188 -7.08 14.43 25.75
CA VAL A 188 -8.01 13.31 25.44
C VAL A 188 -8.38 13.30 23.96
N LEU A 189 -8.78 14.45 23.41
CA LEU A 189 -9.18 14.56 22.00
C LEU A 189 -8.04 14.14 21.06
N ILE A 190 -6.82 14.62 21.31
CA ILE A 190 -5.66 14.33 20.46
C ILE A 190 -5.23 12.88 20.59
N SER A 191 -5.27 12.31 21.80
CA SER A 191 -4.95 10.89 22.01
C SER A 191 -5.87 9.97 21.20
N ILE A 192 -7.16 10.32 21.06
CA ILE A 192 -8.10 9.59 20.19
C ILE A 192 -7.65 9.65 18.72
N PHE A 193 -7.21 10.81 18.23
CA PHE A 193 -6.67 10.94 16.87
C PHE A 193 -5.39 10.13 16.66
N ILE A 194 -4.48 10.11 17.65
CA ILE A 194 -3.25 9.30 17.61
C ILE A 194 -3.59 7.81 17.55
N ILE A 195 -4.49 7.34 18.42
CA ILE A 195 -4.95 5.94 18.43
C ILE A 195 -5.55 5.57 17.06
N LYS A 196 -6.42 6.42 16.50
CA LYS A 196 -7.00 6.22 15.16
C LYS A 196 -5.90 6.10 14.10
N SER A 197 -4.92 7.00 14.11
CA SER A 197 -3.80 6.98 13.16
C SER A 197 -2.96 5.70 13.29
N GLY A 198 -2.70 5.23 14.52
CA GLY A 198 -1.99 3.97 14.76
C GLY A 198 -2.75 2.77 14.19
N ILE A 199 -4.08 2.72 14.36
CA ILE A 199 -4.94 1.68 13.79
C ILE A 199 -4.93 1.72 12.25
N GLU A 200 -5.03 2.91 11.66
CA GLU A 200 -5.02 3.07 10.19
C GLU A 200 -3.70 2.57 9.58
N ILE A 201 -2.55 2.99 10.13
CA ILE A 201 -1.23 2.53 9.65
C ILE A 201 -1.09 1.02 9.82
N PHE A 202 -1.53 0.47 10.94
CA PHE A 202 -1.49 -0.97 11.18
C PHE A 202 -2.35 -1.73 10.16
N MET A 203 -3.57 -1.27 9.92
CA MET A 203 -4.48 -1.90 8.96
C MET A 203 -3.97 -1.79 7.52
N ASP A 204 -3.35 -0.68 7.14
CA ASP A 204 -2.70 -0.54 5.85
C ASP A 204 -1.60 -1.59 5.67
N ALA A 205 -0.72 -1.75 6.66
CA ALA A 205 0.34 -2.76 6.60
C ALA A 205 -0.21 -4.21 6.56
N VAL A 206 -1.28 -4.50 7.29
CA VAL A 206 -1.98 -5.80 7.23
C VAL A 206 -2.59 -6.02 5.85
N ASN A 207 -3.23 -5.02 5.26
CA ASN A 207 -3.82 -5.12 3.93
C ASN A 207 -2.77 -5.42 2.85
N GLU A 208 -1.59 -4.79 2.92
CA GLU A 208 -0.48 -5.10 2.01
C GLU A 208 -0.03 -6.56 2.14
N ILE A 209 0.02 -7.12 3.36
CA ILE A 209 0.37 -8.53 3.60
C ILE A 209 -0.72 -9.49 3.10
N LEU A 210 -1.99 -9.15 3.29
CA LEU A 210 -3.14 -9.95 2.86
C LEU A 210 -3.32 -9.99 1.34
N GLY A 211 -2.62 -9.12 0.59
CA GLY A 211 -2.70 -9.05 -0.86
C GLY A 211 -3.76 -8.06 -1.34
N LYS A 212 -3.70 -6.84 -0.82
CA LYS A 212 -4.47 -5.69 -1.33
C LYS A 212 -4.37 -5.61 -2.87
N ARG A 213 -5.50 -5.32 -3.50
CA ARG A 213 -5.60 -5.15 -4.95
C ARG A 213 -4.63 -4.05 -5.41
N VAL A 214 -3.90 -4.34 -6.49
CA VAL A 214 -3.04 -3.36 -7.16
C VAL A 214 -3.92 -2.30 -7.84
N ASP A 215 -3.47 -1.05 -7.82
CA ASP A 215 -4.20 0.05 -8.42
C ASP A 215 -4.45 -0.18 -9.92
N LYS A 216 -5.63 0.26 -10.37
CA LYS A 216 -6.07 0.07 -11.77
C LYS A 216 -5.13 0.75 -12.76
N GLU A 217 -4.46 1.81 -12.36
CA GLU A 217 -3.53 2.56 -13.20
C GLU A 217 -2.30 1.69 -13.54
N THR A 218 -1.63 1.13 -12.53
CA THR A 218 -0.51 0.17 -12.71
C THR A 218 -0.93 -1.04 -13.55
N ILE A 219 -2.06 -1.67 -13.24
CA ILE A 219 -2.58 -2.82 -14.00
C ILE A 219 -2.76 -2.47 -15.48
N ASN A 220 -3.38 -1.32 -15.77
CA ASN A 220 -3.62 -0.88 -17.13
C ASN A 220 -2.32 -0.52 -17.87
N GLU A 221 -1.33 0.05 -17.19
CA GLU A 221 -0.03 0.34 -17.81
C GLU A 221 0.76 -0.93 -18.16
N ILE A 222 0.68 -1.97 -17.33
CA ILE A 222 1.27 -3.29 -17.61
C ILE A 222 0.57 -3.93 -18.79
N LYS A 223 -0.77 -4.05 -18.77
CA LYS A 223 -1.57 -4.60 -19.88
C LYS A 223 -1.27 -3.86 -21.20
N LYS A 224 -1.25 -2.52 -21.20
CA LYS A 224 -0.88 -1.70 -22.37
C LYS A 224 0.56 -1.94 -22.86
N THR A 225 1.48 -2.25 -21.96
CA THR A 225 2.87 -2.56 -22.33
C THR A 225 2.94 -3.93 -23.02
N ILE A 226 2.20 -4.91 -22.50
CA ILE A 226 2.11 -6.26 -23.08
C ILE A 226 1.47 -6.21 -24.47
N CYS A 227 0.34 -5.52 -24.65
CA CYS A 227 -0.35 -5.42 -25.94
C CYS A 227 0.40 -4.63 -27.02
N LYS A 228 1.54 -3.99 -26.71
CA LYS A 228 2.42 -3.37 -27.71
C LYS A 228 3.38 -4.36 -28.35
N ILE A 229 3.48 -5.57 -27.80
CA ILE A 229 4.34 -6.61 -28.33
C ILE A 229 3.64 -7.25 -29.53
N GLU A 230 4.37 -7.35 -30.64
CA GLU A 230 3.88 -8.01 -31.85
C GLU A 230 3.32 -9.41 -31.56
N ASN A 231 2.22 -9.75 -32.22
CA ASN A 231 1.45 -10.99 -32.04
C ASN A 231 0.75 -11.15 -30.68
N VAL A 232 0.73 -10.13 -29.82
CA VAL A 232 -0.11 -10.09 -28.62
C VAL A 232 -1.32 -9.18 -28.88
N TYR A 233 -2.50 -9.78 -28.96
CA TYR A 233 -3.76 -9.09 -29.26
C TYR A 233 -4.54 -8.67 -28.03
N GLY A 234 -4.22 -9.25 -26.87
CA GLY A 234 -4.83 -8.89 -25.61
C GLY A 234 -4.02 -9.37 -24.41
N ALA A 235 -4.23 -8.73 -23.27
CA ALA A 235 -3.67 -9.09 -21.98
C ALA A 235 -4.78 -9.03 -20.93
N TYR A 236 -5.09 -10.20 -20.36
CA TYR A 236 -6.21 -10.45 -19.47
C TYR A 236 -5.73 -11.11 -18.18
N ASP A 237 -6.57 -11.14 -17.15
CA ASP A 237 -6.33 -11.85 -15.89
C ASP A 237 -4.93 -11.60 -15.31
N LEU A 238 -4.49 -10.33 -15.30
CA LEU A 238 -3.21 -9.94 -14.73
C LEU A 238 -3.30 -10.05 -13.20
N MET A 239 -2.76 -11.13 -12.66
CA MET A 239 -2.72 -11.40 -11.23
C MET A 239 -1.38 -10.96 -10.68
N LEU A 240 -1.39 -10.03 -9.72
CA LEU A 240 -0.17 -9.54 -9.07
C LEU A 240 -0.23 -9.78 -7.57
N HIS A 241 0.88 -10.26 -7.02
CA HIS A 241 1.10 -10.45 -5.60
C HIS A 241 2.25 -9.57 -5.13
N ASN A 242 2.00 -8.74 -4.13
CA ASN A 242 3.02 -7.88 -3.54
C ASN A 242 3.96 -8.68 -2.62
N TYR A 243 5.28 -8.57 -2.82
CA TYR A 243 6.32 -9.20 -2.00
C TYR A 243 7.24 -8.17 -1.31
N GLY A 244 6.75 -6.95 -1.19
CA GLY A 244 7.45 -5.79 -0.66
C GLY A 244 7.11 -4.55 -1.48
N PRO A 245 7.47 -3.36 -0.99
CA PRO A 245 7.25 -2.14 -1.76
C PRO A 245 7.88 -2.23 -3.14
N ASP A 246 7.08 -1.93 -4.16
CA ASP A 246 7.46 -1.95 -5.58
C ASP A 246 8.00 -3.30 -6.11
N LYS A 247 7.73 -4.43 -5.42
CA LYS A 247 8.12 -5.78 -5.86
C LYS A 247 6.88 -6.65 -6.02
N TYR A 248 6.53 -6.96 -7.27
CA TYR A 248 5.39 -7.81 -7.60
C TYR A 248 5.82 -9.09 -8.30
N VAL A 249 5.12 -10.17 -7.97
CA VAL A 249 5.21 -11.46 -8.67
C VAL A 249 3.82 -11.81 -9.16
N GLY A 250 3.70 -12.29 -10.40
CA GLY A 250 2.39 -12.48 -10.97
C GLY A 250 2.31 -13.38 -12.18
N SER A 251 1.10 -13.46 -12.74
CA SER A 251 0.82 -14.14 -13.99
C SER A 251 -0.11 -13.29 -14.85
N VAL A 252 -0.11 -13.55 -16.15
CA VAL A 252 -0.97 -12.87 -17.10
C VAL A 252 -1.44 -13.84 -18.16
N HIS A 253 -2.65 -13.65 -18.64
CA HIS A 253 -3.15 -14.35 -19.81
C HIS A 253 -2.96 -13.47 -21.04
N ILE A 254 -2.31 -13.97 -22.08
CA ILE A 254 -2.14 -13.23 -23.34
C ILE A 254 -2.91 -13.90 -24.46
N GLU A 255 -3.57 -13.08 -25.28
CA GLU A 255 -4.29 -13.55 -26.48
C GLU A 255 -3.36 -13.44 -27.69
N ILE A 256 -3.15 -14.54 -28.41
CA ILE A 256 -2.23 -14.64 -29.57
C ILE A 256 -2.89 -15.40 -30.74
N PRO A 257 -2.39 -15.31 -31.98
CA PRO A 257 -2.92 -16.06 -33.11
C PRO A 257 -2.93 -17.59 -32.91
N ASP A 258 -4.02 -18.24 -33.31
CA ASP A 258 -4.18 -19.72 -33.35
C ASP A 258 -3.30 -20.42 -34.41
N SER A 259 -2.50 -19.66 -35.16
CA SER A 259 -1.51 -20.18 -36.09
C SER A 259 -0.13 -20.38 -35.47
N MET A 260 0.14 -19.81 -34.29
CA MET A 260 1.45 -19.88 -33.66
C MET A 260 1.76 -21.29 -33.14
N THR A 261 3.00 -21.70 -33.34
CA THR A 261 3.56 -22.96 -32.85
C THR A 261 4.23 -22.79 -31.49
N ALA A 262 4.46 -23.88 -30.76
CA ALA A 262 5.18 -23.83 -29.48
C ALA A 262 6.58 -23.22 -29.61
N GLU A 263 7.25 -23.39 -30.75
CA GLU A 263 8.57 -22.80 -31.05
C GLU A 263 8.51 -21.27 -31.15
N GLU A 264 7.40 -20.70 -31.63
CA GLU A 264 7.19 -19.26 -31.73
C GLU A 264 6.68 -18.65 -30.41
N ILE A 265 5.97 -19.43 -29.60
CA ILE A 265 5.41 -18.99 -28.32
C ILE A 265 6.48 -18.83 -27.25
N ASP A 266 7.44 -19.78 -27.11
CA ASP A 266 8.52 -19.67 -26.11
C ASP A 266 9.29 -18.33 -26.15
N PRO A 267 9.80 -17.86 -27.31
CA PRO A 267 10.49 -16.57 -27.37
C PRO A 267 9.56 -15.38 -27.14
N LEU A 268 8.27 -15.48 -27.49
CA LEU A 268 7.28 -14.45 -27.21
C LEU A 268 7.06 -14.29 -25.71
N GLU A 269 6.84 -15.39 -24.98
CA GLU A 269 6.66 -15.39 -23.53
C GLU A 269 7.89 -14.78 -22.82
N ARG A 270 9.10 -15.19 -23.21
CA ARG A 270 10.35 -14.61 -22.66
C ARG A 270 10.45 -13.11 -22.92
N LYS A 271 10.04 -12.65 -24.11
CA LYS A 271 10.03 -11.23 -24.47
C LYS A 271 9.03 -10.46 -23.60
N VAL A 272 7.83 -10.99 -23.38
CA VAL A 272 6.81 -10.41 -22.48
C VAL A 272 7.37 -10.28 -21.06
N THR A 273 7.87 -11.37 -20.48
CA THR A 273 8.43 -11.39 -19.12
C THR A 273 9.56 -10.39 -18.95
N ASN A 274 10.50 -10.32 -19.91
CA ASN A 274 11.63 -9.40 -19.84
C ASN A 274 11.21 -7.93 -19.91
N ILE A 275 10.29 -7.59 -20.82
CA ILE A 275 9.80 -6.21 -20.98
C ILE A 275 9.04 -5.76 -19.73
N VAL A 276 8.18 -6.63 -19.18
CA VAL A 276 7.39 -6.32 -17.99
C VAL A 276 8.29 -6.16 -16.77
N LEU A 277 9.28 -7.04 -16.59
CA LEU A 277 10.26 -6.92 -15.51
C LEU A 277 11.07 -5.62 -15.61
N GLN A 278 11.60 -5.30 -16.79
CA GLN A 278 12.45 -4.12 -16.97
C GLN A 278 11.71 -2.80 -16.80
N LYS A 279 10.44 -2.74 -17.24
CA LYS A 279 9.68 -1.49 -17.25
C LYS A 279 8.87 -1.25 -15.98
N HIS A 280 8.38 -2.32 -15.37
CA HIS A 280 7.43 -2.25 -14.26
C HIS A 280 7.94 -2.92 -12.97
N ASN A 281 9.14 -3.50 -12.99
CA ASN A 281 9.70 -4.27 -11.87
C ASN A 281 8.76 -5.41 -11.39
N VAL A 282 8.02 -6.00 -12.33
CA VAL A 282 7.11 -7.12 -12.08
C VAL A 282 7.69 -8.41 -12.64
N TYR A 283 7.86 -9.40 -11.79
CA TYR A 283 8.28 -10.74 -12.21
C TYR A 283 7.06 -11.59 -12.59
N LEU A 284 6.86 -11.78 -13.89
CA LEU A 284 5.84 -12.71 -14.39
C LEU A 284 6.36 -14.15 -14.27
N SER A 285 5.86 -14.90 -13.28
CA SER A 285 6.22 -16.30 -13.05
C SER A 285 5.50 -17.25 -13.99
N GLY A 286 4.42 -16.81 -14.65
CA GLY A 286 3.67 -17.61 -15.60
C GLY A 286 2.92 -16.74 -16.60
N ILE A 287 2.82 -17.26 -17.83
CA ILE A 287 2.00 -16.69 -18.88
C ILE A 287 1.07 -17.80 -19.36
N THR A 288 -0.22 -17.52 -19.42
CA THR A 288 -1.21 -18.43 -20.01
C THR A 288 -1.55 -17.94 -21.41
N ILE A 289 -1.71 -18.88 -22.34
CA ILE A 289 -2.03 -18.57 -23.72
C ILE A 289 -3.53 -18.72 -23.99
N TYR A 290 -4.15 -17.64 -24.43
CA TYR A 290 -5.42 -17.68 -25.14
C TYR A 290 -5.17 -17.66 -26.64
N SER A 291 -5.64 -18.68 -27.34
CA SER A 291 -5.65 -18.67 -28.80
C SER A 291 -6.79 -17.79 -29.31
N MET A 292 -6.52 -16.98 -30.33
CA MET A 292 -7.52 -16.25 -31.08
C MET A 292 -7.67 -16.86 -32.47
N ASN A 293 -8.90 -17.21 -32.87
CA ASN A 293 -9.16 -17.68 -34.22
C ASN A 293 -8.82 -16.58 -35.25
N THR A 294 -7.81 -16.80 -36.09
CA THR A 294 -7.36 -15.83 -37.12
C THR A 294 -7.63 -16.27 -38.55
N LYS A 295 -8.02 -17.54 -38.75
CA LYS A 295 -8.11 -18.17 -40.09
C LYS A 295 -9.44 -17.97 -40.80
N ASN A 296 -10.51 -17.66 -40.07
CA ASN A 296 -11.88 -17.58 -40.61
C ASN A 296 -12.59 -16.31 -40.13
N GLU A 297 -12.91 -15.41 -41.06
CA GLU A 297 -13.57 -14.13 -40.77
C GLU A 297 -15.00 -14.30 -40.21
N ASP A 298 -15.69 -15.39 -40.54
CA ASP A 298 -17.03 -15.63 -40.01
C ASP A 298 -17.01 -15.93 -38.50
N ILE A 299 -15.90 -16.48 -37.99
CA ILE A 299 -15.70 -16.65 -36.55
C ILE A 299 -15.60 -15.29 -35.85
N ALA A 300 -15.02 -14.27 -36.49
CA ALA A 300 -14.97 -12.91 -35.92
C ALA A 300 -16.38 -12.31 -35.77
N LYS A 301 -17.27 -12.52 -36.75
CA LYS A 301 -18.68 -12.10 -36.67
C LYS A 301 -19.41 -12.83 -35.55
N LEU A 302 -19.16 -14.14 -35.40
CA LEU A 302 -19.73 -14.97 -34.35
C LEU A 302 -19.25 -14.51 -32.96
N ARG A 303 -17.94 -14.28 -32.77
CA ARG A 303 -17.36 -13.71 -31.54
C ARG A 303 -18.05 -12.40 -31.17
N TYR A 304 -18.24 -11.50 -32.13
CA TYR A 304 -18.88 -10.21 -31.88
C TYR A 304 -20.36 -10.33 -31.47
N LYS A 305 -21.10 -11.29 -32.04
CA LYS A 305 -22.47 -11.59 -31.61
C LYS A 305 -22.50 -12.10 -30.16
N ILE A 306 -21.64 -13.05 -29.81
CA ILE A 306 -21.56 -13.59 -28.44
C ILE A 306 -21.13 -12.49 -27.46
N TYR A 307 -20.14 -11.68 -27.82
CA TYR A 307 -19.75 -10.50 -27.04
C TYR A 307 -20.95 -9.61 -26.73
N LYS A 308 -21.81 -9.30 -27.71
CA LYS A 308 -23.03 -8.50 -27.48
C LYS A 308 -24.00 -9.18 -26.53
N ILE A 309 -24.22 -10.49 -26.67
CA ILE A 309 -25.10 -11.24 -25.78
C ILE A 309 -24.55 -11.15 -24.34
N VAL A 310 -23.27 -11.47 -24.15
CA VAL A 310 -22.61 -11.45 -22.84
C VAL A 310 -22.66 -10.05 -22.22
N MET A 311 -22.15 -9.05 -22.92
CA MET A 311 -22.03 -7.66 -22.42
C MET A 311 -23.36 -6.91 -22.32
N SER A 312 -24.48 -7.49 -22.80
CA SER A 312 -25.82 -6.95 -22.57
C SER A 312 -26.38 -7.25 -21.18
N ASN A 313 -25.67 -8.06 -20.38
CA ASN A 313 -26.07 -8.39 -19.02
C ASN A 313 -25.43 -7.42 -18.02
N ASP A 314 -26.27 -6.71 -17.28
CA ASP A 314 -25.84 -5.82 -16.21
C ASP A 314 -25.00 -6.58 -15.18
N GLY A 315 -23.83 -6.03 -14.83
CA GLY A 315 -22.90 -6.64 -13.87
C GLY A 315 -21.81 -7.52 -14.49
N VAL A 316 -21.83 -7.77 -15.81
CA VAL A 316 -20.68 -8.36 -16.51
C VAL A 316 -19.67 -7.27 -16.84
N LEU A 317 -18.43 -7.44 -16.38
CA LEU A 317 -17.35 -6.47 -16.51
C LEU A 317 -16.47 -6.72 -17.74
N GLU A 318 -16.12 -7.98 -18.00
CA GLU A 318 -15.22 -8.36 -19.09
C GLU A 318 -15.70 -9.61 -19.82
N PHE A 319 -15.31 -9.71 -21.10
CA PHE A 319 -15.43 -10.87 -21.99
C PHE A 319 -14.11 -11.05 -22.72
N HIS A 320 -13.47 -12.21 -22.55
CA HIS A 320 -12.16 -12.50 -23.13
C HIS A 320 -11.95 -14.01 -23.32
N GLY A 321 -10.75 -14.42 -23.76
CA GLY A 321 -10.41 -15.84 -23.92
C GLY A 321 -11.28 -16.60 -24.94
N PHE A 322 -11.91 -15.88 -25.87
CA PHE A 322 -12.84 -16.48 -26.82
C PHE A 322 -12.12 -17.38 -27.82
N TYR A 323 -12.60 -18.61 -27.97
CA TYR A 323 -12.17 -19.52 -29.03
C TYR A 323 -13.29 -20.44 -29.49
N LEU A 324 -13.39 -20.61 -30.80
CA LEU A 324 -14.24 -21.58 -31.46
C LEU A 324 -13.39 -22.71 -32.02
N GLU A 325 -13.70 -23.94 -31.62
CA GLU A 325 -13.15 -25.16 -32.18
C GLU A 325 -14.16 -25.79 -33.15
N GLU A 326 -13.90 -25.64 -34.46
CA GLU A 326 -14.84 -26.05 -35.51
C GLU A 326 -15.10 -27.56 -35.51
N LYS A 327 -14.05 -28.37 -35.30
CA LYS A 327 -14.13 -29.84 -35.38
C LYS A 327 -15.08 -30.43 -34.33
N ASN A 328 -15.02 -29.92 -33.10
CA ASN A 328 -15.81 -30.43 -31.98
C ASN A 328 -17.08 -29.60 -31.76
N LYS A 329 -17.35 -28.59 -32.61
CA LYS A 329 -18.40 -27.59 -32.41
C LYS A 329 -18.40 -27.07 -30.96
N SER A 330 -17.24 -26.64 -30.49
CA SER A 330 -17.07 -26.16 -29.11
C SER A 330 -16.73 -24.67 -29.11
N ILE A 331 -17.43 -23.90 -28.28
CA ILE A 331 -17.16 -22.49 -28.04
C ILE A 331 -16.74 -22.35 -26.58
N ARG A 332 -15.64 -21.65 -26.34
CA ARG A 332 -15.18 -21.29 -25.00
C ARG A 332 -14.90 -19.80 -24.91
N PHE A 333 -15.16 -19.22 -23.75
CA PHE A 333 -14.80 -17.86 -23.40
C PHE A 333 -14.89 -17.66 -21.89
N ASP A 334 -14.23 -16.61 -21.43
CA ASP A 334 -14.12 -16.26 -20.04
C ASP A 334 -14.89 -14.94 -19.81
N ILE A 335 -15.53 -14.82 -18.64
CA ILE A 335 -16.27 -13.62 -18.24
C ILE A 335 -15.90 -13.22 -16.82
N ILE A 336 -15.93 -11.91 -16.55
CA ILE A 336 -15.81 -11.39 -15.18
C ILE A 336 -17.17 -10.81 -14.78
N ILE A 337 -17.68 -11.22 -13.63
CA ILE A 337 -18.92 -10.69 -13.04
C ILE A 337 -18.57 -9.90 -11.79
N ASP A 338 -19.10 -8.67 -11.69
CA ASP A 338 -18.84 -7.75 -10.58
C ASP A 338 -19.23 -8.37 -9.22
N TYR A 339 -18.40 -8.15 -8.20
CA TYR A 339 -18.63 -8.66 -6.85
C TYR A 339 -19.92 -8.14 -6.18
N SER A 340 -20.45 -7.00 -6.63
CA SER A 340 -21.71 -6.43 -6.14
C SER A 340 -22.92 -7.28 -6.52
N ILE A 341 -22.81 -8.14 -7.54
CA ILE A 341 -23.86 -9.05 -7.95
C ILE A 341 -23.99 -10.20 -6.95
N LYS A 342 -25.13 -10.26 -6.25
CA LYS A 342 -25.41 -11.33 -5.28
C LYS A 342 -25.65 -12.69 -5.96
N ASN A 343 -26.39 -12.71 -7.08
CA ASN A 343 -26.79 -13.93 -7.79
C ASN A 343 -25.95 -14.17 -9.06
N ARG A 344 -24.63 -14.33 -8.93
CA ARG A 344 -23.74 -14.55 -10.08
C ARG A 344 -24.11 -15.79 -10.90
N GLU A 345 -24.63 -16.83 -10.25
CA GLU A 345 -25.10 -18.05 -10.90
C GLU A 345 -26.29 -17.80 -11.84
N GLU A 346 -27.18 -16.86 -11.49
CA GLU A 346 -28.33 -16.51 -12.32
C GLU A 346 -27.88 -15.82 -13.62
N ILE A 347 -26.94 -14.87 -13.53
CA ILE A 347 -26.34 -14.21 -14.69
C ILE A 347 -25.61 -15.24 -15.56
N TYR A 348 -24.80 -16.11 -14.94
CA TYR A 348 -24.12 -17.19 -15.65
C TYR A 348 -25.10 -18.08 -16.43
N ASN A 349 -26.16 -18.56 -15.77
CA ASN A 349 -27.15 -19.43 -16.40
C ASN A 349 -27.92 -18.71 -17.52
N LYS A 350 -28.23 -17.42 -17.34
CA LYS A 350 -28.86 -16.60 -18.37
C LYS A 350 -27.97 -16.49 -19.61
N ILE A 351 -26.71 -16.11 -19.44
CA ILE A 351 -25.73 -16.01 -20.55
C ILE A 351 -25.60 -17.36 -21.25
N LEU A 352 -25.45 -18.44 -20.50
CA LEU A 352 -25.32 -19.79 -21.04
C LEU A 352 -26.53 -20.16 -21.91
N ASN A 353 -27.74 -19.87 -21.44
CA ASN A 353 -28.99 -20.14 -22.16
C ASN A 353 -29.14 -19.27 -23.41
N ASP A 354 -28.83 -17.97 -23.31
CA ASP A 354 -28.93 -17.04 -24.44
C ASP A 354 -27.95 -17.41 -25.56
N VAL A 355 -26.72 -17.78 -25.21
CA VAL A 355 -25.72 -18.24 -26.20
C VAL A 355 -26.12 -19.59 -26.79
N LYS A 356 -26.58 -20.56 -25.98
CA LYS A 356 -27.07 -21.85 -26.48
C LYS A 356 -28.29 -21.71 -27.39
N LYS A 357 -29.15 -20.72 -27.15
CA LYS A 357 -30.32 -20.46 -28.00
C LYS A 357 -29.93 -19.97 -29.39
N GLU A 358 -28.92 -19.11 -29.49
CA GLU A 358 -28.39 -18.62 -30.77
C GLU A 358 -27.52 -19.69 -31.48
N TYR A 359 -26.82 -20.53 -30.71
CA TYR A 359 -25.88 -21.53 -31.21
C TYR A 359 -26.16 -22.95 -30.65
N PRO A 360 -27.30 -23.57 -30.98
CA PRO A 360 -27.75 -24.83 -30.37
C PRO A 360 -26.88 -26.04 -30.73
N ASP A 361 -26.19 -25.99 -31.87
CA ASP A 361 -25.30 -27.06 -32.33
C ASP A 361 -23.93 -27.06 -31.65
N TYR A 362 -23.65 -26.06 -30.79
CA TYR A 362 -22.35 -25.88 -30.15
C TYR A 362 -22.39 -26.22 -28.66
N THR A 363 -21.33 -26.87 -28.18
CA THR A 363 -21.07 -26.98 -26.74
C THR A 363 -20.47 -25.66 -26.26
N ILE A 364 -21.13 -25.03 -25.28
CA ILE A 364 -20.72 -23.72 -24.74
C ILE A 364 -20.04 -23.92 -23.38
N ASN A 365 -18.79 -23.49 -23.28
CA ASN A 365 -17.98 -23.54 -22.06
C ASN A 365 -17.69 -22.11 -21.61
N ILE A 366 -18.25 -21.71 -20.47
CA ILE A 366 -18.06 -20.37 -19.92
C ILE A 366 -17.28 -20.51 -18.63
N LYS A 367 -16.14 -19.82 -18.53
CA LYS A 367 -15.38 -19.71 -17.28
C LYS A 367 -15.68 -18.37 -16.64
N VAL A 368 -16.06 -18.38 -15.36
CA VAL A 368 -16.27 -17.16 -14.59
C VAL A 368 -14.99 -16.87 -13.83
N ASP A 369 -14.28 -15.83 -14.27
CA ASP A 369 -13.09 -15.35 -13.61
C ASP A 369 -13.42 -14.39 -12.47
N ILE A 370 -12.48 -14.32 -11.54
CA ILE A 370 -12.51 -13.39 -10.42
C ILE A 370 -12.00 -12.03 -10.89
N ASP A 371 -12.69 -10.97 -10.49
CA ASP A 371 -12.22 -9.60 -10.70
C ASP A 371 -11.02 -9.34 -9.77
N ILE A 372 -9.81 -9.57 -10.27
CA ILE A 372 -8.57 -9.51 -9.48
C ILE A 372 -8.02 -8.09 -9.35
#